data_AF-A0A7K4BF93-F1
#
_entry.id   AF-A0A7K4BF93-F1
#
_cell.length_a   1.000
_cell.length_b   1.000
_cell.length_c   1.000
_cell.angle_alpha   90.00
_cell.angle_beta   90.00
_cell.angle_gamma   90.00
#
_symmetry.space_group_name_H-M   'P 1'
#
loop_
_entity.id
_entity.type
_entity.pdbx_description
1 polymer ?
#
loop_
_entity_poly.entity_id
_entity_poly.type
_entity_poly.pdbx_seq_one_letter_code
_entity_poly.pdbx_strand_id
1 'polypeptide(L)'
;MTSRMHAPHTTCPSCHEEVYLDELVGGRCPLCGYSLDEDDGTCSEYEEILERSDLGWMIFQFFVFKRFCSRGANPLHVMQVISRYEDLVQCNPTDAEKMRFTLEVPMNRWERLLPKRCSRCGRAFISGGKAVISGDFSSPEIEREYTCPSC
;
A
#
# COMPACT_ATOMS: atom_id res chain seq x y z
N MET A 1 13.82 -53.82 -6.47
CA MET A 1 12.37 -53.69 -6.73
C MET A 1 12.03 -52.21 -6.68
N THR A 2 11.98 -51.58 -7.86
CA THR A 2 11.87 -50.13 -8.07
C THR A 2 10.50 -49.81 -8.67
N SER A 3 9.54 -49.46 -7.82
CA SER A 3 8.29 -48.78 -8.22
C SER A 3 7.67 -48.15 -6.98
N ARG A 4 8.33 -47.10 -6.47
CA ARG A 4 7.76 -46.18 -5.46
C ARG A 4 7.89 -44.71 -5.89
N MET A 5 8.30 -44.45 -7.14
CA MET A 5 8.61 -43.09 -7.61
C MET A 5 7.38 -42.28 -8.05
N HIS A 6 6.16 -42.83 -7.94
CA HIS A 6 4.92 -42.20 -8.39
C HIS A 6 3.76 -42.33 -7.38
N ALA A 7 4.02 -42.83 -6.17
CA ALA A 7 3.00 -42.83 -5.14
C ALA A 7 2.79 -41.39 -4.63
N PRO A 8 1.55 -40.90 -4.52
CA PRO A 8 1.29 -39.55 -4.03
C PRO A 8 1.78 -39.43 -2.58
N HIS A 9 2.74 -38.54 -2.37
CA HIS A 9 3.42 -38.31 -1.10
C HIS A 9 3.35 -36.83 -0.76
N THR A 10 3.43 -36.53 0.53
CA THR A 10 3.51 -35.17 1.08
C THR A 10 4.54 -35.15 2.21
N THR A 11 5.02 -33.98 2.59
CA THR A 11 5.91 -33.84 3.74
C THR A 11 5.10 -33.41 4.95
N CYS A 12 5.22 -34.15 6.06
CA CYS A 12 4.50 -33.78 7.28
C CYS A 12 5.02 -32.44 7.84
N PRO A 13 4.17 -31.43 8.09
CA PRO A 13 4.61 -30.12 8.58
C PRO A 13 5.14 -30.14 10.02
N SER A 14 4.86 -31.20 10.80
CA SER A 14 5.29 -31.32 12.18
C SER A 14 6.63 -32.05 12.35
N CYS A 15 6.85 -33.15 11.62
CA CYS A 15 8.08 -33.96 11.75
C CYS A 15 9.01 -33.86 10.55
N HIS A 16 8.61 -33.12 9.49
CA HIS A 16 9.35 -32.90 8.25
C HIS A 16 9.78 -34.16 7.50
N GLU A 17 9.15 -35.29 7.80
CA GLU A 17 9.40 -36.55 7.12
C GLU A 17 8.44 -36.71 5.93
N GLU A 18 8.92 -37.39 4.88
CA GLU A 18 8.09 -37.78 3.74
C GLU A 18 7.08 -38.86 4.19
N VAL A 19 5.79 -38.58 3.96
CA VAL A 19 4.70 -39.49 4.26
C VAL A 19 3.89 -39.76 3.01
N TYR A 20 3.51 -41.01 2.82
CA TYR A 20 2.69 -41.43 1.68
C TYR A 20 1.21 -41.37 2.06
N LEU A 21 0.38 -40.83 1.17
CA LEU A 21 -1.03 -40.56 1.47
C LEU A 21 -1.84 -41.85 1.71
N ASP A 22 -1.40 -42.97 1.13
CA ASP A 22 -1.99 -44.31 1.33
C ASP A 22 -1.63 -44.97 2.66
N GLU A 23 -0.58 -44.48 3.35
CA GLU A 23 -0.12 -44.98 4.65
C GLU A 23 -0.71 -44.18 5.83
N LEU A 24 -1.55 -43.17 5.57
CA LEU A 24 -2.20 -42.37 6.60
C LEU A 24 -3.26 -43.18 7.35
N VAL A 25 -3.20 -43.13 8.69
CA VAL A 25 -4.19 -43.78 9.56
C VAL A 25 -5.19 -42.74 10.02
N GLY A 26 -6.36 -42.69 9.39
CA GLY A 26 -7.41 -41.73 9.70
C GLY A 26 -6.96 -40.27 9.51
N GLY A 27 -6.26 -40.00 8.40
CA GLY A 27 -5.79 -38.66 8.05
C GLY A 27 -4.57 -38.17 8.81
N ARG A 28 -3.95 -39.02 9.63
CA ARG A 28 -2.83 -38.62 10.50
C ARG A 28 -1.51 -39.16 10.02
N CYS A 29 -0.46 -38.35 10.21
CA CYS A 29 0.92 -38.75 10.02
C CYS A 29 1.25 -39.98 10.90
N PRO A 30 1.76 -41.09 10.34
CA PRO A 30 2.04 -42.30 11.10
C PRO A 30 3.20 -42.14 12.09
N LEU A 31 4.06 -41.14 11.91
CA LEU A 31 5.26 -40.94 12.72
C LEU A 31 5.02 -40.03 13.93
N CYS A 32 4.17 -39.00 13.80
CA CYS A 32 3.94 -38.03 14.86
C CYS A 32 2.46 -37.83 15.24
N GLY A 33 1.52 -38.41 14.50
CA GLY A 33 0.08 -38.32 14.78
C GLY A 33 -0.58 -36.99 14.40
N TYR A 34 0.15 -36.08 13.73
CA TYR A 34 -0.37 -34.81 13.22
C TYR A 34 -1.48 -35.03 12.17
N SER A 35 -2.60 -34.32 12.29
CA SER A 35 -3.75 -34.43 11.39
C SER A 35 -3.50 -33.63 10.11
N LEU A 36 -3.46 -34.31 8.96
CA LEU A 36 -3.35 -33.70 7.64
C LEU A 36 -4.73 -33.39 7.02
N ASP A 37 -5.81 -33.89 7.63
CA ASP A 37 -7.20 -33.69 7.16
C ASP A 37 -7.76 -32.29 7.48
N GLU A 38 -7.05 -31.43 8.23
CA GLU A 38 -7.57 -30.12 8.67
C GLU A 38 -7.17 -28.94 7.77
N ASP A 39 -6.40 -29.16 6.72
CA ASP A 39 -6.05 -28.08 5.77
C ASP A 39 -6.91 -28.19 4.51
N ASP A 40 -8.17 -27.75 4.64
CA ASP A 40 -9.10 -27.55 3.53
C ASP A 40 -8.57 -26.41 2.65
N GLY A 41 -7.58 -26.75 1.82
CA GLY A 41 -6.79 -25.88 0.97
C GLY A 41 -7.58 -25.26 -0.17
N THR A 42 -8.47 -24.33 0.15
CA THR A 42 -9.08 -23.43 -0.85
C THR A 42 -9.05 -21.95 -0.47
N CYS A 43 -8.30 -21.53 0.56
CA CYS A 43 -8.15 -20.11 0.90
C CYS A 43 -6.72 -19.55 1.00
N SER A 44 -5.67 -20.38 0.85
CA SER A 44 -4.29 -19.94 1.09
C SER A 44 -3.51 -19.55 -0.18
N GLU A 45 -3.64 -20.29 -1.29
CA GLU A 45 -2.74 -20.14 -2.44
C GLU A 45 -2.85 -18.76 -3.13
N TYR A 46 -4.05 -18.18 -3.21
CA TYR A 46 -4.23 -16.84 -3.77
C TYR A 46 -3.86 -15.72 -2.79
N GLU A 47 -3.98 -15.95 -1.48
CA GLU A 47 -3.62 -14.99 -0.45
C GLU A 47 -2.08 -14.90 -0.31
N GLU A 48 -1.38 -16.03 -0.38
CA GLU A 48 0.08 -16.09 -0.34
C GLU A 48 0.76 -15.57 -1.63
N ILE A 49 0.14 -15.75 -2.80
CA ILE A 49 0.61 -15.14 -4.06
C ILE A 49 0.35 -13.62 -4.09
N LEU A 50 -0.74 -13.15 -3.48
CA LEU A 50 -1.05 -11.73 -3.33
C LEU A 50 -0.15 -11.02 -2.31
N GLU A 51 0.27 -11.69 -1.23
CA GLU A 51 1.26 -11.16 -0.29
C GLU A 51 2.69 -11.19 -0.87
N ARG A 52 3.03 -12.17 -1.72
CA ARG A 52 4.35 -12.24 -2.39
C ARG A 52 4.48 -11.33 -3.61
N SER A 53 3.38 -10.92 -4.21
CA SER A 53 3.37 -10.01 -5.35
C SER A 53 3.10 -8.61 -4.83
N ASP A 54 4.03 -7.67 -4.99
CA ASP A 54 3.89 -6.23 -4.65
C ASP A 54 2.71 -5.52 -5.37
N LEU A 55 1.79 -6.27 -5.98
CA LEU A 55 0.63 -5.81 -6.73
C LEU A 55 -0.28 -4.90 -5.90
N GLY A 56 -0.56 -5.24 -4.64
CA GLY A 56 -1.37 -4.38 -3.76
C GLY A 56 -0.73 -3.01 -3.58
N TRP A 57 0.57 -3.00 -3.33
CA TRP A 57 1.37 -1.78 -3.19
C TRP A 57 1.46 -0.98 -4.49
N MET A 58 1.70 -1.64 -5.63
CA MET A 58 1.71 -1.01 -6.95
C MET A 58 0.36 -0.38 -7.30
N ILE A 59 -0.75 -1.06 -6.99
CA ILE A 59 -2.11 -0.55 -7.18
C ILE A 59 -2.31 0.72 -6.35
N PHE A 60 -1.92 0.69 -5.07
CA PHE A 60 -1.98 1.86 -4.19
C PHE A 60 -1.16 3.03 -4.76
N GLN A 61 0.11 2.80 -5.09
CA GLN A 61 1.00 3.81 -5.66
C GLN A 61 0.40 4.40 -6.94
N PHE A 62 -0.15 3.58 -7.82
CA PHE A 62 -0.82 4.03 -9.04
C PHE A 62 -2.02 4.94 -8.74
N PHE A 63 -2.90 4.54 -7.81
CA PHE A 63 -4.07 5.35 -7.46
C PHE A 63 -3.68 6.69 -6.82
N VAL A 64 -2.70 6.69 -5.91
CA VAL A 64 -2.18 7.91 -5.29
C VAL A 64 -1.57 8.82 -6.35
N PHE A 65 -0.71 8.26 -7.21
CA PHE A 65 -0.06 9.01 -8.28
C PHE A 65 -1.07 9.61 -9.25
N LYS A 66 -2.01 8.80 -9.76
CA LYS A 66 -3.09 9.25 -10.64
C LYS A 66 -3.93 10.34 -9.99
N ARG A 67 -4.30 10.19 -8.71
CA ARG A 67 -5.13 11.15 -7.96
C ARG A 67 -4.47 12.52 -7.78
N PHE A 68 -3.16 12.57 -7.53
CA PHE A 68 -2.46 13.84 -7.35
C PHE A 68 -2.05 14.47 -8.68
N CYS A 69 -1.55 13.67 -9.62
CA CYS A 69 -1.20 14.15 -10.96
C CYS A 69 -2.43 14.65 -11.73
N SER A 70 -3.62 14.04 -11.56
CA SER A 70 -4.86 14.54 -12.16
C SER A 70 -5.27 15.92 -11.61
N ARG A 71 -4.79 16.31 -10.43
CA ARG A 71 -4.96 17.66 -9.87
C ARG A 71 -3.86 18.62 -10.30
N GLY A 72 -2.86 18.16 -11.04
CA GLY A 72 -1.74 18.96 -11.54
C GLY A 72 -0.51 18.98 -10.62
N ALA A 73 -0.48 18.16 -9.55
CA ALA A 73 0.71 18.07 -8.71
C ALA A 73 1.92 17.55 -9.51
N ASN A 74 3.13 17.97 -9.14
CA ASN A 74 4.36 17.53 -9.79
C ASN A 74 4.61 16.02 -9.52
N PRO A 75 4.74 15.17 -10.56
CA PRO A 75 5.06 13.74 -10.43
C PRO A 75 6.21 13.42 -9.47
N LEU A 76 7.28 14.21 -9.50
CA LEU A 76 8.46 13.99 -8.67
C LEU A 76 8.14 14.21 -7.18
N HIS A 77 7.37 15.25 -6.86
CA HIS A 77 6.97 15.52 -5.48
C HIS A 77 5.98 14.45 -4.98
N VAL A 78 5.10 13.97 -5.86
CA VAL A 78 4.19 12.87 -5.52
C VAL A 78 4.97 11.59 -5.22
N MET A 79 5.99 11.26 -6.03
CA MET A 79 6.88 10.12 -5.74
C MET A 79 7.58 10.28 -4.39
N GLN A 80 8.13 11.45 -4.08
CA GLN A 80 8.78 11.71 -2.78
C GLN A 80 7.82 11.50 -1.60
N VAL A 81 6.56 11.90 -1.75
CA VAL A 81 5.54 11.66 -0.72
C VAL A 81 5.26 10.16 -0.57
N ILE A 82 5.15 9.42 -1.67
CA ILE A 82 4.91 7.97 -1.63
C ILE A 82 6.09 7.23 -0.99
N SER A 83 7.33 7.54 -1.38
CA SER A 83 8.53 6.94 -0.78
C SER A 83 8.62 7.23 0.71
N ARG A 84 8.32 8.46 1.14
CA ARG A 84 8.29 8.81 2.56
C ARG A 84 7.19 8.04 3.32
N TYR A 85 6.05 7.78 2.69
CA TYR A 85 5.00 6.96 3.29
C TYR A 85 5.44 5.50 3.43
N GLU A 86 6.10 4.94 2.41
CA GLU A 86 6.69 3.60 2.44
C GLU A 86 7.68 3.41 3.59
N ASP A 87 8.62 4.33 3.73
CA ASP A 87 9.62 4.32 4.80
C ASP A 87 8.95 4.33 6.19
N LEU A 88 7.85 5.08 6.34
CA LEU A 88 7.09 5.17 7.59
C LEU A 88 6.31 3.88 7.88
N VAL A 89 5.69 3.27 6.87
CA VAL A 89 4.97 2.00 7.03
C VAL A 89 5.94 0.89 7.48
N GLN A 90 7.15 0.86 6.93
CA GLN A 90 8.18 -0.13 7.31
C GLN A 90 8.74 0.08 8.72
N CYS A 91 8.94 1.34 9.13
CA CYS A 91 9.52 1.64 10.44
C CYS A 91 8.49 1.66 11.58
N ASN A 92 7.37 2.37 11.40
CA ASN A 92 6.35 2.62 12.42
C ASN A 92 4.96 2.85 11.76
N PRO A 93 4.09 1.83 11.68
CA PRO A 93 2.82 1.94 10.96
C PRO A 93 1.86 2.98 11.58
N THR A 94 1.91 3.19 12.90
CA THR A 94 1.11 4.22 13.59
C THR A 94 1.48 5.66 13.22
N ASP A 95 2.71 5.88 12.77
CA ASP A 95 3.17 7.20 12.32
C ASP A 95 2.82 7.45 10.85
N ALA A 96 2.73 6.37 10.05
CA ALA A 96 2.27 6.43 8.67
C ALA A 96 0.83 6.93 8.58
N GLU A 97 -0.06 6.50 9.49
CA GLU A 97 -1.46 6.96 9.55
C GLU A 97 -1.59 8.47 9.83
N LYS A 98 -0.61 9.07 10.50
CA LYS A 98 -0.57 10.50 10.84
C LYS A 98 0.26 11.31 9.85
N MET A 99 0.73 10.69 8.77
CA MET A 99 1.56 11.36 7.79
C MET A 99 0.77 12.45 7.07
N ARG A 100 1.19 13.69 7.31
CA ARG A 100 0.73 14.85 6.54
C ARG A 100 1.55 15.01 5.27
N PHE A 101 0.88 15.22 4.15
CA PHE A 101 1.51 15.60 2.89
C PHE A 101 1.23 17.07 2.56
N THR A 102 2.16 17.69 1.85
CA THR A 102 2.00 19.01 1.26
C THR A 102 2.55 18.96 -0.17
N LEU A 103 1.70 19.28 -1.15
CA LEU A 103 2.06 19.22 -2.56
C LEU A 103 1.74 20.56 -3.23
N GLU A 104 2.73 21.14 -3.90
CA GLU A 104 2.51 22.32 -4.74
C GLU A 104 1.71 21.92 -5.99
N VAL A 105 0.69 22.72 -6.31
CA VAL A 105 -0.23 22.48 -7.43
C VAL A 105 -0.39 23.76 -8.23
N PRO A 106 -0.42 23.72 -9.57
CA PRO A 106 -0.68 24.90 -10.36
C PRO A 106 -2.07 25.46 -10.07
N MET A 107 -2.16 26.79 -10.10
CA MET A 107 -3.43 27.50 -10.02
C MET A 107 -4.17 27.44 -11.35
N ASN A 108 -5.47 27.14 -11.28
CA ASN A 108 -6.39 27.20 -12.41
C ASN A 108 -6.56 28.65 -12.91
N ARG A 109 -7.03 28.82 -14.15
CA ARG A 109 -7.21 30.16 -14.75
C ARG A 109 -8.11 31.07 -13.91
N TRP A 110 -9.23 30.54 -13.41
CA TRP A 110 -10.15 31.27 -12.54
C TRP A 110 -9.52 31.62 -11.19
N GLU A 111 -8.77 30.68 -10.62
CA GLU A 111 -8.04 30.94 -9.38
C GLU A 111 -7.02 32.08 -9.57
N ARG A 112 -6.38 32.21 -10.72
CA ARG A 112 -5.42 33.31 -10.96
C ARG A 112 -6.07 34.70 -11.05
N LEU A 113 -7.39 34.77 -11.25
CA LEU A 113 -8.12 36.02 -11.45
C LEU A 113 -8.84 36.50 -10.18
N LEU A 114 -9.10 35.59 -9.23
CA LEU A 114 -9.85 35.91 -8.00
C LEU A 114 -8.91 36.26 -6.84
N PRO A 115 -9.27 37.25 -6.00
CA PRO A 115 -8.52 37.56 -4.80
C PRO A 115 -8.58 36.40 -3.81
N LYS A 116 -7.41 36.00 -3.30
CA LYS A 116 -7.24 34.91 -2.31
C LYS A 116 -6.60 35.43 -1.06
N ARG A 117 -6.83 34.76 0.07
CA ARG A 117 -6.11 35.02 1.32
C ARG A 117 -4.94 34.07 1.48
N CYS A 118 -3.79 34.61 1.86
CA CYS A 118 -2.61 33.83 2.19
C CYS A 118 -2.82 33.03 3.48
N SER A 119 -2.57 31.72 3.49
CA SER A 119 -2.68 30.89 4.71
C SER A 119 -1.62 31.24 5.76
N ARG A 120 -0.46 31.76 5.35
CA ARG A 120 0.63 32.16 6.25
C ARG A 120 0.45 33.54 6.91
N CYS A 121 0.10 34.56 6.12
CA CYS A 121 0.07 35.95 6.60
C CYS A 121 -1.31 36.62 6.56
N GLY A 122 -2.34 35.94 6.06
CA GLY A 122 -3.72 36.44 5.97
C GLY A 122 -3.98 37.52 4.92
N ARG A 123 -2.93 38.08 4.29
CA ARG A 123 -3.06 39.15 3.29
C ARG A 123 -3.77 38.65 2.03
N ALA A 124 -4.61 39.52 1.45
CA ALA A 124 -5.24 39.26 0.17
C ALA A 124 -4.25 39.49 -0.99
N PHE A 125 -4.24 38.61 -1.98
CA PHE A 125 -3.45 38.75 -3.20
C PHE A 125 -4.24 38.22 -4.40
N ILE A 126 -3.95 38.76 -5.59
CA ILE A 126 -4.64 38.41 -6.84
C ILE A 126 -3.68 37.66 -7.76
N SER A 127 -2.51 38.27 -8.01
CA SER A 127 -1.49 37.74 -8.90
C SER A 127 -0.28 37.19 -8.16
N GLY A 128 0.37 36.18 -8.75
CA GLY A 128 1.52 35.52 -8.17
C GLY A 128 1.15 34.59 -7.01
N GLY A 129 2.17 34.03 -6.36
CA GLY A 129 2.00 33.08 -5.27
C GLY A 129 1.90 31.63 -5.71
N LYS A 130 1.67 30.75 -4.75
CA LYS A 130 1.63 29.29 -4.92
C LYS A 130 0.34 28.72 -4.35
N ALA A 131 -0.17 27.65 -4.96
CA ALA A 131 -1.25 26.87 -4.39
C ALA A 131 -0.66 25.54 -3.89
N VAL A 132 -1.09 25.12 -2.71
CA VAL A 132 -0.64 23.90 -2.06
C VAL A 132 -1.87 23.10 -1.71
N ILE A 133 -1.81 21.79 -1.92
CA ILE A 133 -2.77 20.87 -1.34
C ILE A 133 -2.13 20.19 -0.14
N SER A 134 -2.82 20.22 0.99
CA SER A 134 -2.43 19.62 2.26
C SER A 134 -3.48 18.61 2.68
N GLY A 135 -3.05 17.58 3.40
CA GLY A 135 -3.94 16.56 3.92
C GLY A 135 -3.18 15.37 4.48
N ASP A 136 -3.95 14.38 4.92
CA ASP A 136 -3.47 13.14 5.50
C ASP A 136 -3.92 11.98 4.60
N PHE A 137 -3.16 10.87 4.54
CA PHE A 137 -3.56 9.73 3.71
C PHE A 137 -4.80 9.00 4.23
N SER A 138 -5.08 9.15 5.52
CA SER A 138 -6.19 8.51 6.23
C SER A 138 -7.53 9.21 6.00
N SER A 139 -7.54 10.49 5.60
CA SER A 139 -8.76 11.26 5.34
C SER A 139 -8.95 11.55 3.85
N PRO A 140 -10.19 11.48 3.33
CA PRO A 140 -10.46 11.81 1.93
C PRO A 140 -10.41 13.31 1.64
N GLU A 141 -10.46 14.14 2.69
CA GLU A 141 -10.47 15.60 2.62
C GLU A 141 -9.08 16.14 2.27
N ILE A 142 -9.03 16.93 1.20
CA ILE A 142 -7.80 17.59 0.75
C ILE A 142 -8.07 19.08 0.85
N GLU A 143 -7.35 19.75 1.76
CA GLU A 143 -7.43 21.18 1.91
C GLU A 143 -6.55 21.84 0.83
N ARG A 144 -7.08 22.90 0.21
CA ARG A 144 -6.34 23.69 -0.79
C ARG A 144 -6.04 25.04 -0.20
N GLU A 145 -4.76 25.29 0.04
CA GLU A 145 -4.23 26.51 0.61
C GLU A 145 -3.51 27.35 -0.44
N TYR A 146 -3.41 28.65 -0.17
CA TYR A 146 -2.77 29.61 -1.05
C TYR A 146 -1.73 30.43 -0.29
N THR A 147 -0.55 30.59 -0.86
CA THR A 147 0.55 31.38 -0.29
C THR A 147 0.85 32.56 -1.22
N CYS A 148 0.88 33.78 -0.67
CA CYS A 148 1.22 34.97 -1.43
C CYS A 148 2.71 34.97 -1.82
N PRO A 149 3.13 35.73 -2.85
CA PRO A 149 4.53 35.74 -3.30
C PRO A 149 5.52 36.32 -2.29
N SER A 150 5.04 36.98 -1.23
CA SER A 150 5.87 37.55 -0.16
C SER A 150 6.15 36.56 0.98
N CYS A 151 5.64 35.33 0.92
CA CYS A 151 5.73 34.28 1.96
C CYS A 151 6.21 32.94 1.39
#